data_AF-A0AAV0AYH6-F1
#
_entry.id   AF-A0AAV0AYH6-F1
#
_cell.length_a   1.000
_cell.length_b   1.000
_cell.length_c   1.000
_cell.angle_alpha   90.00
_cell.angle_beta   90.00
_cell.angle_gamma   90.00
#
_symmetry.space_group_name_H-M   'P 1'
#
loop_
_entity.id
_entity.type
_entity.pdbx_description
1 polymer ?
#
loop_
_entity_poly.entity_id
_entity_poly.type
_entity_poly.pdbx_seq_one_letter_code
_entity_poly.pdbx_strand_id
1 'polypeptide(L)'
;MIGCLIAGCTRTLMTRKTYNQIQVVLRMCDIELPSWKTVQTAKTKLQKISHCKKSTSQSIIGNPMTTVSIQGLLTQELGNPIVTKYLKYYPEYSEGKNIYKLSQSEKWLHQYSRDLCAQMTRV
;
A
#
# COMPACT_ATOMS: atom_id res chain seq x y z
N MET A 1 -9.70 4.04 -18.89
CA MET A 1 -10.00 2.98 -17.90
C MET A 1 -9.67 1.57 -18.40
N ILE A 2 -10.12 1.16 -19.59
CA ILE A 2 -9.85 -0.17 -20.19
C ILE A 2 -8.35 -0.49 -20.31
N GLY A 3 -7.51 0.48 -20.69
CA GLY A 3 -6.06 0.26 -20.83
C GLY A 3 -5.37 -0.14 -19.52
N CYS A 4 -5.83 0.35 -18.37
CA CYS A 4 -5.27 -0.02 -17.06
C CYS A 4 -5.70 -1.43 -16.62
N LEU A 5 -6.92 -1.87 -16.99
CA LEU A 5 -7.41 -3.23 -16.75
C LEU A 5 -6.59 -4.24 -17.57
N ILE A 6 -6.39 -3.97 -18.86
CA ILE A 6 -5.53 -4.78 -19.74
C ILE A 6 -4.08 -4.80 -19.22
N ALA A 7 -3.57 -3.66 -18.75
CA ALA A 7 -2.25 -3.57 -18.12
C ALA A 7 -2.13 -4.39 -16.83
N GLY A 8 -3.19 -4.46 -16.03
CA GLY A 8 -3.26 -5.33 -14.86
C GLY A 8 -3.13 -6.81 -15.24
N CYS A 9 -3.85 -7.23 -16.28
CA CYS A 9 -3.81 -8.59 -16.83
C CYS A 9 -2.47 -8.95 -17.49
N THR A 10 -1.63 -7.98 -17.86
CA THR A 10 -0.33 -8.26 -18.48
C THR A 10 0.69 -8.93 -17.56
N ARG A 11 0.51 -8.84 -16.24
CA ARG A 11 1.38 -9.56 -15.28
C ARG A 11 1.12 -11.06 -15.28
N THR A 12 -0.05 -11.50 -15.72
CA THR A 12 -0.47 -12.90 -15.66
C THR A 12 -0.68 -13.55 -17.03
N LEU A 13 -0.99 -12.81 -18.12
CA LEU A 13 -1.48 -13.46 -19.35
C LEU A 13 -1.04 -12.85 -20.70
N MET A 14 -0.42 -11.66 -20.78
CA MET A 14 -0.28 -10.95 -22.07
C MET A 14 1.16 -10.50 -22.39
N THR A 15 1.67 -10.97 -23.53
CA THR A 15 2.94 -10.51 -24.13
C THR A 15 2.74 -9.18 -24.87
N ARG A 16 3.81 -8.39 -25.07
CA ARG A 16 3.75 -7.13 -25.84
C ARG A 16 3.08 -7.27 -27.23
N LYS A 17 3.24 -8.43 -27.88
CA LYS A 17 2.64 -8.72 -29.20
C LYS A 17 1.11 -8.77 -29.15
N THR A 18 0.53 -9.45 -28.16
CA THR A 18 -0.93 -9.56 -28.01
C THR A 18 -1.55 -8.20 -27.64
N TYR A 19 -0.87 -7.40 -26.83
CA TYR A 19 -1.29 -6.03 -26.53
C TYR A 19 -1.40 -5.16 -27.79
N ASN A 20 -0.42 -5.23 -28.69
CA ASN A 20 -0.44 -4.46 -29.94
C ASN A 20 -1.58 -4.91 -30.87
N GLN A 21 -1.86 -6.21 -30.95
CA GLN A 21 -2.99 -6.73 -31.73
C GLN A 21 -4.32 -6.20 -31.20
N ILE A 22 -4.53 -6.27 -29.88
CA ILE A 22 -5.72 -5.71 -29.22
C ILE A 22 -5.82 -4.20 -29.47
N GLN A 23 -4.70 -3.47 -29.44
CA GLN A 23 -4.68 -2.04 -29.72
C GLN A 23 -5.13 -1.73 -31.17
N VAL A 24 -4.73 -2.54 -32.15
CA VAL A 24 -5.17 -2.35 -33.55
C VAL A 24 -6.65 -2.66 -33.71
N VAL A 25 -7.14 -3.76 -33.12
CA VAL A 25 -8.56 -4.12 -33.17
C VAL A 25 -9.43 -3.04 -32.50
N LEU A 26 -9.01 -2.53 -31.34
CA LEU A 26 -9.77 -1.50 -30.62
C LEU A 26 -9.77 -0.15 -31.35
N ARG A 27 -8.71 0.17 -32.10
CA ARG A 27 -8.70 1.34 -32.99
C ARG A 27 -9.72 1.22 -34.12
N MET A 28 -10.01 0.01 -34.61
CA MET A 28 -11.08 -0.22 -35.58
C MET A 28 -12.48 0.00 -34.98
N CYS A 29 -12.59 0.03 -33.66
CA CYS A 29 -13.83 0.30 -32.92
C CYS A 29 -13.86 1.72 -32.32
N ASP A 30 -13.05 2.67 -32.84
CA ASP A 30 -12.90 4.05 -32.35
C ASP A 30 -12.46 4.18 -30.87
N ILE A 31 -11.81 3.15 -30.32
CA ILE A 31 -11.27 3.18 -28.96
C ILE A 31 -9.75 3.37 -29.00
N GLU A 32 -9.29 4.54 -28.57
CA GLU A 32 -7.87 4.84 -28.49
C GLU A 32 -7.22 4.22 -27.24
N LEU A 33 -6.46 3.14 -27.44
CA LEU A 33 -5.57 2.63 -26.40
C LEU A 33 -4.19 3.33 -26.43
N PRO A 34 -3.64 3.71 -25.25
CA PRO A 34 -2.28 4.20 -25.16
C PRO A 34 -1.27 3.10 -25.52
N SER A 35 -0.11 3.51 -26.04
CA SER A 35 0.99 2.60 -26.34
C SER A 35 1.46 1.85 -25.08
N TRP A 36 1.94 0.62 -25.27
CA TRP A 36 2.53 -0.20 -24.20
C TRP A 36 3.55 0.57 -23.35
N LYS A 37 4.40 1.38 -24.01
CA LYS A 37 5.39 2.21 -23.32
C LYS A 37 4.74 3.26 -22.42
N THR A 38 3.68 3.91 -22.88
CA THR A 38 2.94 4.92 -22.12
C THR A 38 2.33 4.30 -20.86
N VAL A 39 1.76 3.11 -20.98
CA VAL A 39 1.23 2.34 -19.84
C VAL A 39 2.35 1.96 -18.86
N GLN A 40 3.51 1.49 -19.35
CA GLN A 40 4.66 1.20 -18.50
C GLN A 40 5.19 2.45 -17.79
N THR A 41 5.28 3.59 -18.47
CA THR A 41 5.70 4.86 -17.88
C THR A 41 4.72 5.34 -16.81
N ALA A 42 3.41 5.24 -17.07
CA ALA A 42 2.40 5.56 -16.07
C ALA A 42 2.51 4.65 -14.85
N LYS A 43 2.71 3.35 -15.08
CA LYS A 43 2.92 2.36 -14.01
C LYS A 43 4.17 2.66 -13.18
N THR A 44 5.31 2.95 -13.82
CA THR A 44 6.54 3.30 -13.09
C THR A 44 6.41 4.64 -12.35
N LYS A 45 5.69 5.61 -12.92
CA LYS A 45 5.36 6.87 -12.23
C LYS A 45 4.50 6.62 -11.00
N LEU A 46 3.45 5.80 -11.09
CA LEU A 46 2.63 5.41 -9.95
C LEU A 46 3.44 4.65 -8.91
N GLN A 47 4.33 3.76 -9.31
CA GLN A 47 5.25 3.06 -8.40
C GLN A 47 6.28 3.97 -7.72
N LYS A 48 6.57 5.15 -8.27
CA LYS A 48 7.42 6.14 -7.59
C LYS A 48 6.63 6.93 -6.55
N ILE A 49 5.36 7.23 -6.85
CA ILE A 49 4.46 7.96 -5.95
C ILE A 49 4.06 7.08 -4.77
N SER A 50 3.66 5.83 -5.04
CA SER A 50 3.44 4.84 -4.00
C SER A 50 4.82 4.37 -3.53
N HIS A 51 5.21 4.66 -2.28
CA HIS A 51 6.49 4.25 -1.66
C HIS A 51 6.64 2.71 -1.47
N CYS A 52 6.02 1.93 -2.35
CA CYS A 52 5.94 0.50 -2.35
C CYS A 52 7.21 -0.09 -2.99
N LYS A 53 8.27 -0.24 -2.19
CA LYS A 53 9.53 -0.88 -2.62
C LYS A 53 9.26 -2.34 -2.96
N LYS A 54 9.37 -2.68 -4.25
CA LYS A 54 9.28 -4.06 -4.74
C LYS A 54 10.68 -4.65 -4.75
N SER A 55 10.88 -5.74 -4.02
CA SER A 55 12.10 -6.52 -4.05
C SER A 55 11.91 -7.69 -5.00
N THR A 56 12.85 -7.91 -5.91
CA THR A 56 12.83 -9.09 -6.78
C THR A 56 13.89 -10.05 -6.29
N SER A 57 13.48 -11.24 -5.88
CA SER A 57 14.37 -12.35 -5.53
C SER A 57 14.14 -13.51 -6.50
N GLN A 58 15.15 -14.35 -6.69
CA GLN A 58 14.95 -15.61 -7.41
C GLN A 58 14.41 -16.65 -6.43
N SER A 59 13.35 -17.34 -6.84
CA SER A 59 12.87 -18.53 -6.14
C SER A 59 13.86 -19.67 -6.33
N ILE A 60 13.84 -20.65 -5.41
CA ILE A 60 14.59 -21.91 -5.52
C ILE A 60 14.29 -22.63 -6.85
N ILE A 61 13.08 -22.44 -7.39
CA ILE A 61 12.62 -23.03 -8.66
C ILE A 61 13.03 -22.18 -9.89
N GLY A 62 13.87 -21.14 -9.71
CA GLY A 62 14.38 -20.30 -10.80
C GLY A 62 13.40 -19.23 -11.31
N ASN A 63 12.19 -19.16 -10.75
CA ASN A 63 11.21 -18.15 -11.12
C ASN A 63 11.47 -16.81 -10.39
N PRO A 64 11.36 -15.65 -11.07
CA PRO A 64 11.51 -14.35 -10.43
C PRO A 64 10.32 -14.09 -9.51
N MET A 65 10.57 -14.08 -8.20
CA MET A 65 9.60 -13.73 -7.18
C MET A 65 9.67 -12.24 -6.89
N THR A 66 8.52 -11.57 -6.97
CA THR A 66 8.41 -10.13 -6.71
C THR A 66 7.66 -9.94 -5.41
N THR A 67 8.40 -9.64 -4.34
CA THR A 67 7.85 -9.38 -3.02
C THR A 67 7.65 -7.88 -2.81
N VAL A 68 6.65 -7.55 -1.99
CA VAL A 68 6.36 -6.19 -1.56
C VAL A 68 6.67 -6.12 -0.07
N SER A 69 7.34 -5.06 0.37
CA SER A 69 7.55 -4.85 1.80
C SER A 69 6.21 -4.66 2.51
N ILE A 70 5.93 -5.53 3.49
CA ILE A 70 4.75 -5.42 4.36
C ILE A 70 4.73 -4.05 5.06
N GLN A 71 5.90 -3.58 5.52
CA GLN A 71 6.04 -2.27 6.14
C GLN A 71 5.55 -1.16 5.19
N GLY A 72 5.94 -1.22 3.91
CA GLY A 72 5.51 -0.23 2.92
C GLY A 72 3.99 -0.25 2.67
N LEU A 73 3.39 -1.44 2.69
CA LEU A 73 1.94 -1.61 2.55
C LEU A 73 1.21 -1.05 3.78
N LEU A 74 1.65 -1.41 4.98
CA LEU A 74 1.07 -0.89 6.23
C LEU A 74 1.20 0.63 6.31
N THR A 75 2.34 1.21 6.00
CA THR A 75 2.50 2.68 5.99
C THR A 75 1.52 3.35 5.04
N GLN A 76 1.26 2.76 3.88
CA GLN A 76 0.30 3.30 2.91
C GLN A 76 -1.14 3.24 3.44
N GLU A 77 -1.54 2.12 4.04
CA GLU A 77 -2.87 1.96 4.64
C GLU A 77 -3.07 2.87 5.86
N LEU A 78 -2.06 2.97 6.73
CA LEU A 78 -2.08 3.82 7.92
C LEU A 78 -2.03 5.31 7.59
N GLY A 79 -1.42 5.69 6.46
CA GLY A 79 -1.38 7.07 5.97
C GLY A 79 -2.62 7.51 5.20
N ASN A 80 -3.62 6.63 5.03
CA ASN A 80 -4.84 6.97 4.31
C ASN A 80 -5.73 7.90 5.17
N PRO A 81 -5.95 9.17 4.78
CA PRO A 81 -6.68 10.14 5.58
C PRO A 81 -8.15 9.77 5.82
N ILE A 82 -8.71 8.83 5.05
CA ILE A 82 -10.05 8.29 5.28
C ILE A 82 -10.03 7.29 6.45
N VAL A 83 -9.02 6.44 6.51
CA VAL A 83 -8.86 5.41 7.55
C VAL A 83 -8.31 6.01 8.84
N THR A 84 -7.37 6.96 8.74
CA THR A 84 -6.75 7.65 9.89
C THR A 84 -7.77 8.27 10.85
N LYS A 85 -8.92 8.75 10.35
CA LYS A 85 -9.99 9.33 11.18
C LYS A 85 -10.59 8.34 12.17
N TYR A 86 -10.57 7.05 11.83
CA TYR A 86 -11.11 5.98 12.66
C TYR A 86 -10.02 5.27 13.46
N LEU A 87 -8.76 5.56 13.20
CA LEU A 87 -7.63 4.91 13.84
C LEU A 87 -7.17 5.70 15.08
N LYS A 88 -7.21 5.05 16.23
CA LYS A 88 -6.66 5.60 17.48
C LYS A 88 -5.23 5.10 17.64
N TYR A 89 -4.27 6.01 17.50
CA TYR A 89 -2.85 5.68 17.61
C TYR A 89 -2.44 5.58 19.07
N TYR A 90 -1.44 4.74 19.30
CA TYR A 90 -0.83 4.56 20.60
C TYR A 90 0.58 5.18 20.64
N PRO A 91 0.95 5.96 21.67
CA PRO A 91 0.07 6.50 22.71
C PRO A 91 -0.91 7.53 22.14
N GLU A 92 -2.12 7.59 22.70
CA GLU A 92 -3.10 8.61 22.29
C GLU A 92 -2.59 9.99 22.64
N TYR A 93 -2.57 10.90 21.66
CA TYR A 93 -2.18 12.29 21.89
C TYR A 93 -3.28 12.98 22.69
N SER A 94 -2.99 13.30 23.95
CA SER A 94 -3.91 13.94 24.89
C SER A 94 -3.97 15.46 24.75
N GLU A 95 -3.43 16.03 23.66
CA GLU A 95 -3.31 17.49 23.45
C GLU A 95 -2.64 18.23 24.61
N GLY A 96 -1.85 17.54 25.43
CA GLY A 96 -1.24 18.10 26.64
C GLY A 96 -2.22 18.40 27.78
N LYS A 97 -3.49 18.00 27.68
CA LYS A 97 -4.47 18.19 28.75
C LYS A 97 -4.37 17.04 29.77
N ASN A 98 -4.16 17.39 31.04
CA ASN A 98 -4.23 16.48 32.19
C ASN A 98 -3.32 15.23 32.15
N ILE A 99 -2.16 15.27 31.49
CA ILE A 99 -1.18 14.17 31.55
C ILE A 99 0.18 14.70 32.02
N TYR A 100 0.43 14.59 33.34
CA TYR A 100 1.77 14.74 33.92
C TYR A 100 2.60 13.45 33.71
N LYS A 101 1.93 12.29 33.64
CA LYS A 101 2.53 10.97 33.38
C LYS A 101 1.48 10.04 32.75
N LEU A 102 1.85 9.26 31.73
CA LEU A 102 0.92 8.35 31.03
C LEU A 102 0.21 7.36 31.97
N SER A 103 0.86 6.95 33.06
CA SER A 103 0.31 6.04 34.07
C SER A 103 -0.91 6.59 34.83
N GLN A 104 -1.15 7.89 34.76
CA GLN A 104 -2.24 8.57 35.48
C GLN A 104 -3.47 8.81 34.60
N SER A 105 -3.43 8.45 33.31
CA SER A 105 -4.62 8.63 32.48
C SER A 105 -5.73 7.69 32.96
N GLU A 106 -6.93 8.24 33.16
CA GLU A 106 -8.13 7.53 33.63
C GLU A 106 -8.40 6.25 32.83
N LYS A 107 -8.14 6.28 31.53
CA LYS A 107 -8.25 5.14 30.61
C LYS A 107 -7.39 3.95 31.02
N TRP A 108 -6.16 4.18 31.50
CA TRP A 108 -5.25 3.11 31.95
C TRP A 108 -5.57 2.59 33.33
N LEU A 109 -6.10 3.47 34.18
CA LEU A 109 -6.40 3.14 35.55
C LEU A 109 -7.70 2.31 35.65
N HIS A 110 -8.67 2.57 34.76
CA HIS A 110 -10.03 2.05 34.88
C HIS A 110 -10.53 1.25 33.68
N GLN A 111 -10.03 1.48 32.45
CA GLN A 111 -10.64 0.89 31.24
C GLN A 111 -9.89 -0.33 30.68
N TYR A 112 -8.68 -0.65 31.18
CA TYR A 112 -7.90 -1.81 30.73
C TYR A 112 -7.43 -2.68 31.89
N SER A 113 -7.31 -3.99 31.65
CA SER A 113 -6.71 -4.92 32.62
C SER A 113 -5.23 -4.60 32.80
N ARG A 114 -4.70 -4.81 34.02
CA ARG A 114 -3.30 -4.54 34.39
C ARG A 114 -2.29 -5.28 33.49
N ASP A 115 -2.67 -6.42 32.94
CA ASP A 115 -1.83 -7.23 32.03
C ASP A 115 -1.70 -6.62 30.63
N LEU A 116 -2.64 -5.76 30.24
CA LEU A 116 -2.65 -5.03 28.96
C LEU A 116 -2.06 -3.62 29.09
N CYS A 117 -1.82 -3.15 30.32
CA CYS A 117 -1.16 -1.89 30.56
C CYS A 117 0.31 -1.99 30.12
N ALA A 118 0.78 -0.98 29.37
CA ALA A 118 2.17 -0.94 28.94
C ALA A 118 3.11 -1.04 30.16
N GLN A 119 4.05 -1.99 30.13
CA GLN A 119 5.07 -2.12 31.17
C GLN A 119 5.91 -0.85 31.22
N MET A 120 5.82 -0.13 32.34
CA MET A 120 6.73 0.97 32.61
C MET A 120 8.03 0.41 33.14
N THR A 121 9.11 0.58 32.38
CA THR A 121 10.46 0.39 32.91
C THR A 121 10.67 1.36 34.07
N ARG A 122 11.16 0.82 35.19
CA ARG A 122 11.52 1.59 36.37
C ARG A 122 12.74 2.45 36.01
N VAL A 123 12.59 3.77 36.08
CA VAL A 123 13.71 4.73 36.08
C VAL A 123 14.26 4.79 37.50
#